data_AF-A0A2C9D5N0-F1
#
_entry.id   AF-A0A2C9D5N0-F1
#
_cell.length_a   1.000
_cell.length_b   1.000
_cell.length_c   1.000
_cell.angle_alpha   90.00
_cell.angle_beta   90.00
_cell.angle_gamma   90.00
#
_symmetry.space_group_name_H-M   'P 1'
#
loop_
_entity.id
_entity.type
_entity.pdbx_description
1 polymer ?
#
loop_
_entity_poly.entity_id
_entity_poly.type
_entity_poly.pdbx_seq_one_letter_code
_entity_poly.pdbx_strand_id
1 'polypeptide(L)'
;MGQTAEQMEIIPPQVDLRRKVRVLPTKAGVDDAVARAEAAIKKLSTSFNVWIEDEIDQIDSAWETLQSAGLDDDEACQTFYRRAHDLRGLALTLGFPLAGQVAASLCLLFEELPSPTMIPELLVRQHVEAIRAIVRENAREENDRIGAALAEKLLEVTREFIQAKKN
;
A
#
# COMPACT_ATOMS: atom_id res chain seq x y z
N MET A 1 44.56 32.90 -1.18
CA MET A 1 45.00 31.51 -0.91
C MET A 1 45.45 31.48 0.54
N GLY A 2 44.97 30.66 1.46
CA GLY A 2 44.03 29.54 1.39
C GLY A 2 43.41 29.35 2.79
N GLN A 3 42.24 28.71 2.80
CA GLN A 3 41.39 28.53 3.97
C GLN A 3 42.03 27.60 5.01
N THR A 4 41.80 27.92 6.28
CA THR A 4 42.11 27.13 7.48
C THR A 4 41.31 25.83 7.45
N ALA A 5 41.99 24.69 7.42
CA ALA A 5 41.37 23.39 7.66
C ALA A 5 41.29 23.16 9.18
N GLU A 6 40.07 23.01 9.70
CA GLU A 6 39.81 22.58 11.07
C GLU A 6 40.49 21.23 11.35
N GLN A 7 41.20 21.14 12.48
CA GLN A 7 41.83 19.91 12.93
C GLN A 7 40.75 19.00 13.54
N MET A 8 40.46 17.89 12.87
CA MET A 8 39.63 16.82 13.41
C MET A 8 40.47 15.98 14.38
N GLU A 9 40.23 16.13 15.68
CA GLU A 9 40.82 15.25 16.69
C GLU A 9 39.90 14.07 16.97
N ILE A 10 40.29 12.88 16.50
CA ILE A 10 39.59 11.63 16.76
C ILE A 10 40.04 11.11 18.11
N ILE A 11 39.16 11.18 19.11
CA ILE A 11 39.40 10.58 20.44
C ILE A 11 39.07 9.09 20.33
N PRO A 12 40.06 8.18 20.39
CA PRO A 12 39.78 6.75 20.32
C PRO A 12 39.07 6.28 21.60
N PRO A 13 38.13 5.33 21.50
CA PRO A 13 37.44 4.80 22.67
C PRO A 13 38.45 4.11 23.60
N GLN A 14 38.45 4.51 24.88
CA GLN A 14 39.38 3.98 25.89
C GLN A 14 39.11 2.52 26.28
N VAL A 15 38.00 1.92 25.81
CA VAL A 15 37.62 0.54 26.12
C VAL A 15 37.51 -0.26 24.84
N ASP A 16 38.42 -1.21 24.66
CA ASP A 16 38.34 -2.18 23.56
C ASP A 16 37.23 -3.20 23.87
N LEU A 17 36.05 -2.98 23.29
CA LEU A 17 34.88 -3.85 23.45
C LEU A 17 35.16 -5.29 23.00
N ARG A 18 36.16 -5.53 22.14
CA ARG A 18 36.56 -6.90 21.75
C ARG A 18 36.97 -7.74 22.95
N ARG A 19 37.46 -7.11 24.02
CA ARG A 19 37.84 -7.78 25.26
C ARG A 19 36.65 -8.24 26.10
N LYS A 20 35.45 -7.70 25.85
CA LYS A 20 34.18 -8.09 26.51
C LYS A 20 33.28 -8.95 25.62
N VAL A 21 33.63 -9.16 24.36
CA VAL A 21 32.84 -9.94 23.41
C VAL A 21 33.41 -11.35 23.29
N ARG A 22 32.60 -12.35 23.61
CA ARG A 22 32.93 -13.76 23.34
C ARG A 22 32.77 -14.01 21.84
N VAL A 23 33.88 -14.11 21.12
CA VAL A 23 33.88 -14.54 19.71
C VAL A 23 33.51 -16.02 19.67
N LEU A 24 32.29 -16.32 19.24
CA LEU A 24 31.86 -17.69 18.99
C LEU A 24 32.56 -18.20 17.71
N PRO A 25 33.07 -19.43 17.69
CA PRO A 25 33.56 -20.02 16.46
C PRO A 25 32.41 -20.08 15.46
N THR A 26 32.64 -19.58 14.25
CA THR A 26 31.73 -19.75 13.12
C THR A 26 31.53 -21.23 12.89
N LYS A 27 30.39 -21.78 13.36
CA LYS A 27 29.97 -23.14 13.04
C LYS A 27 29.88 -23.26 11.52
N ALA A 28 30.66 -24.18 10.95
CA ALA A 28 30.45 -24.66 9.59
C ALA A 28 29.03 -25.23 9.51
N GLY A 29 28.15 -24.53 8.78
CA GLY A 29 26.71 -24.81 8.69
C GLY A 29 25.91 -23.59 8.20
N VAL A 30 26.55 -22.67 7.47
CA VAL A 30 25.94 -21.41 6.99
C VAL A 30 24.94 -21.67 5.85
N ASP A 31 25.01 -22.84 5.19
CA ASP A 31 24.16 -23.18 4.04
C ASP A 31 22.67 -23.35 4.40
N ASP A 32 22.33 -23.65 5.66
CA ASP A 32 20.93 -23.88 6.07
C ASP A 32 20.24 -22.63 6.65
N ALA A 33 20.99 -21.65 7.14
CA ALA A 33 20.38 -20.43 7.70
C ALA A 33 19.74 -19.55 6.61
N VAL A 34 20.41 -19.42 5.47
CA VAL A 34 19.89 -18.67 4.31
C VAL A 34 18.69 -19.39 3.71
N ALA A 35 18.80 -20.71 3.48
CA ALA A 35 17.69 -21.51 2.96
C ALA A 35 16.44 -21.48 3.86
N ARG A 36 16.61 -21.55 5.20
CA ARG A 36 15.51 -21.40 6.16
C ARG A 36 14.88 -20.01 6.12
N ALA A 37 15.69 -18.95 5.96
CA ALA A 37 15.19 -17.59 5.82
C ALA A 37 14.39 -17.42 4.53
N GLU A 38 14.89 -17.92 3.39
CA GLU A 38 14.19 -17.88 2.10
C GLU A 38 12.88 -18.68 2.13
N ALA A 39 12.87 -19.85 2.76
CA ALA A 39 11.65 -20.65 2.93
C ALA A 39 10.61 -19.93 3.80
N ALA A 40 11.04 -19.25 4.86
CA ALA A 40 10.16 -18.46 5.71
C ALA A 40 9.57 -17.26 4.95
N ILE A 41 10.40 -16.54 4.18
CA ILE A 41 9.95 -15.43 3.31
C ILE A 41 8.95 -15.93 2.28
N LYS A 42 9.23 -17.05 1.60
CA LYS A 42 8.32 -17.63 0.61
C LYS A 42 6.96 -17.99 1.22
N LYS A 43 6.95 -18.60 2.41
CA LYS A 43 5.72 -18.90 3.14
C LYS A 43 4.93 -17.63 3.48
N LEU A 44 5.63 -16.58 3.90
CA LEU A 44 5.03 -15.28 4.20
C LEU A 44 4.42 -14.63 2.95
N SER A 45 5.09 -14.70 1.80
CA SER A 45 4.56 -14.21 0.52
C SER A 45 3.28 -14.92 0.09
N THR A 46 3.15 -16.23 0.33
CA THR A 46 1.87 -16.94 0.09
C THR A 46 0.76 -16.42 1.00
N SER A 47 1.07 -16.13 2.26
CA SER A 47 0.11 -15.53 3.19
C SER A 47 -0.34 -14.14 2.74
N PHE A 48 0.54 -13.33 2.13
CA PHE A 48 0.16 -12.01 1.60
C PHE A 48 -0.88 -12.08 0.49
N ASN A 49 -0.86 -13.12 -0.36
CA ASN A 49 -1.87 -13.30 -1.40
C ASN A 49 -3.25 -13.57 -0.79
N VAL A 50 -3.31 -14.44 0.21
CA VAL A 50 -4.56 -14.73 0.92
C VAL A 50 -5.08 -13.49 1.64
N TRP A 51 -4.19 -12.70 2.23
CA TRP A 51 -4.58 -11.48 2.94
C TRP A 51 -5.10 -10.40 1.99
N ILE A 52 -4.47 -10.19 0.83
CA ILE A 52 -5.02 -9.22 -0.13
C ILE A 52 -6.36 -9.69 -0.69
N GLU A 53 -6.55 -10.99 -0.93
CA GLU A 53 -7.83 -11.54 -1.38
C GLU A 53 -8.94 -11.29 -0.34
N ASP A 54 -8.66 -11.51 0.95
CA ASP A 54 -9.59 -11.16 2.03
C ASP A 54 -9.89 -9.65 2.06
N GLU A 55 -8.88 -8.78 1.91
CA GLU A 55 -9.12 -7.34 1.84
C GLU A 55 -10.00 -6.93 0.64
N ILE A 56 -9.89 -7.63 -0.50
CA ILE A 56 -10.75 -7.40 -1.68
C ILE A 56 -12.18 -7.86 -1.41
N ASP A 57 -12.38 -9.03 -0.81
CA ASP A 57 -13.71 -9.50 -0.45
C ASP A 57 -14.40 -8.56 0.55
N GLN A 58 -13.62 -8.00 1.48
CA GLN A 58 -14.11 -7.07 2.50
C GLN A 58 -14.51 -5.71 1.93
N ILE A 59 -13.76 -5.15 0.97
CA ILE A 59 -14.15 -3.89 0.31
C ILE A 59 -15.32 -4.10 -0.65
N ASP A 60 -15.39 -5.24 -1.36
CA ASP A 60 -16.53 -5.60 -2.23
C ASP A 60 -17.81 -5.72 -1.38
N SER A 61 -17.77 -6.41 -0.24
CA SER A 61 -18.92 -6.53 0.66
C SER A 61 -19.35 -5.18 1.26
N ALA A 62 -18.39 -4.33 1.63
CA ALA A 62 -18.70 -2.97 2.09
C ALA A 62 -19.33 -2.12 0.97
N TRP A 63 -18.90 -2.30 -0.29
CA TRP A 63 -19.50 -1.64 -1.44
C TRP A 63 -20.94 -2.10 -1.70
N GLU A 64 -21.21 -3.40 -1.63
CA GLU A 64 -22.58 -3.94 -1.78
C GLU A 64 -23.53 -3.41 -0.69
N THR A 65 -23.02 -3.30 0.53
CA THR A 65 -23.76 -2.71 1.66
C THR A 65 -24.06 -1.23 1.39
N LEU A 66 -23.06 -0.46 0.97
CA LEU A 66 -23.22 0.95 0.63
C LEU A 66 -24.18 1.17 -0.55
N GLN A 67 -24.13 0.32 -1.57
CA GLN A 67 -25.05 0.38 -2.71
C GLN A 67 -26.50 0.11 -2.30
N SER A 68 -26.71 -0.77 -1.32
CA SER A 68 -28.05 -1.10 -0.82
C SER A 68 -28.60 -0.03 0.12
N ALA A 69 -27.73 0.59 0.94
CA ALA A 69 -28.10 1.61 1.91
C ALA A 69 -28.25 3.02 1.29
N GLY A 70 -27.39 3.35 0.31
CA GLY A 70 -27.26 4.68 -0.28
C GLY A 70 -26.05 5.44 0.26
N LEU A 71 -25.51 6.36 -0.56
CA LEU A 71 -24.37 7.22 -0.20
C LEU A 71 -24.70 8.24 0.90
N ASP A 72 -25.98 8.46 1.20
CA ASP A 72 -26.46 9.30 2.29
C ASP A 72 -26.48 8.58 3.65
N ASP A 73 -26.32 7.25 3.67
CA ASP A 73 -26.15 6.48 4.90
C ASP A 73 -24.73 6.66 5.45
N ASP A 74 -24.62 7.43 6.54
CA ASP A 74 -23.34 7.80 7.16
C ASP A 74 -22.56 6.58 7.67
N GLU A 75 -23.24 5.56 8.21
CA GLU A 75 -22.59 4.36 8.75
C GLU A 75 -22.01 3.49 7.63
N ALA A 76 -22.78 3.22 6.58
CA ALA A 76 -22.34 2.47 5.42
C ALA A 76 -21.22 3.21 4.68
N CYS A 77 -21.36 4.53 4.50
CA CYS A 77 -20.37 5.37 3.85
C CYS A 77 -19.05 5.39 4.63
N GLN A 78 -19.08 5.60 5.94
CA GLN A 78 -17.87 5.57 6.78
C GLN A 78 -17.22 4.18 6.81
N THR A 79 -18.02 3.11 6.83
CA THR A 79 -17.51 1.73 6.81
C THR A 79 -16.78 1.46 5.50
N PHE A 80 -17.38 1.79 4.36
CA PHE A 80 -16.75 1.64 3.06
C PHE A 80 -15.48 2.49 2.92
N TYR A 81 -15.54 3.76 3.31
CA TYR A 81 -14.37 4.65 3.26
C TYR A 81 -13.21 4.13 4.10
N ARG A 82 -13.49 3.61 5.31
CA ARG A 82 -12.47 3.01 6.17
C ARG A 82 -11.80 1.81 5.50
N ARG A 83 -12.57 0.93 4.86
CA ARG A 83 -12.03 -0.20 4.08
C ARG A 83 -11.12 0.27 2.95
N ALA A 84 -11.54 1.28 2.19
CA ALA A 84 -10.71 1.86 1.13
C ALA A 84 -9.40 2.46 1.69
N HIS A 85 -9.48 3.15 2.82
CA HIS A 85 -8.31 3.76 3.48
C HIS A 85 -7.33 2.71 4.02
N ASP A 86 -7.82 1.65 4.65
CA ASP A 86 -6.98 0.55 5.14
C ASP A 86 -6.31 -0.17 3.96
N LEU A 87 -7.07 -0.46 2.91
CA LEU A 87 -6.54 -1.10 1.69
C LEU A 87 -5.45 -0.25 1.03
N ARG A 88 -5.60 1.08 0.96
CA ARG A 88 -4.55 1.99 0.49
C ARG A 88 -3.24 1.78 1.24
N GLY A 89 -3.28 1.60 2.56
CA GLY A 89 -2.09 1.37 3.39
C GLY A 89 -1.54 -0.05 3.29
N LEU A 90 -2.41 -1.05 3.26
CA LEU A 90 -2.05 -2.47 3.25
C LEU A 90 -1.53 -2.94 1.88
N ALA A 91 -2.08 -2.43 0.78
CA ALA A 91 -1.77 -2.91 -0.56
C ALA A 91 -0.28 -2.83 -0.90
N LEU A 92 0.42 -1.76 -0.48
CA LEU A 92 1.88 -1.65 -0.67
C LEU A 92 2.63 -2.76 0.09
N THR A 93 2.25 -3.02 1.33
CA THR A 93 2.86 -4.05 2.19
C THR A 93 2.63 -5.47 1.64
N LEU A 94 1.46 -5.68 1.02
CA LEU A 94 1.07 -6.95 0.41
C LEU A 94 1.61 -7.15 -1.02
N GLY A 95 2.32 -6.16 -1.58
CA GLY A 95 2.96 -6.25 -2.90
C GLY A 95 2.08 -5.86 -4.08
N PHE A 96 1.01 -5.09 -3.85
CA PHE A 96 0.07 -4.60 -4.86
C PHE A 96 0.03 -3.07 -4.90
N PRO A 97 1.13 -2.39 -5.27
CA PRO A 97 1.21 -0.93 -5.25
C PRO A 97 0.18 -0.26 -6.17
N LEU A 98 -0.16 -0.86 -7.32
CA LEU A 98 -1.19 -0.34 -8.23
C LEU A 98 -2.58 -0.35 -7.59
N ALA A 99 -2.95 -1.41 -6.87
CA ALA A 99 -4.20 -1.46 -6.12
C ALA A 99 -4.23 -0.37 -5.04
N GLY A 100 -3.11 -0.14 -4.36
CA GLY A 100 -2.96 0.95 -3.39
C GLY A 100 -3.13 2.35 -4.02
N GLN A 101 -2.66 2.56 -5.25
CA GLN A 101 -2.87 3.82 -5.98
C GLN A 101 -4.33 4.04 -6.34
N VAL A 102 -5.03 3.00 -6.80
CA VAL A 102 -6.47 3.09 -7.09
C VAL A 102 -7.27 3.32 -5.81
N ALA A 103 -6.96 2.63 -4.72
CA ALA A 103 -7.58 2.87 -3.42
C ALA A 103 -7.32 4.30 -2.91
N ALA A 104 -6.12 4.85 -3.12
CA ALA A 104 -5.82 6.24 -2.81
C ALA A 104 -6.66 7.22 -3.63
N SER A 105 -6.80 6.99 -4.94
CA SER A 105 -7.68 7.77 -5.81
C SER A 105 -9.13 7.72 -5.33
N LEU A 106 -9.61 6.55 -4.92
CA LEU A 106 -10.94 6.39 -4.35
C LEU A 106 -11.11 7.22 -3.07
N CYS A 107 -10.14 7.17 -2.14
CA CYS A 107 -10.19 7.98 -0.92
C CYS A 107 -10.28 9.49 -1.22
N LEU A 108 -9.57 9.98 -2.25
CA LEU A 108 -9.63 11.39 -2.65
C LEU A 108 -11.05 11.86 -2.98
N LEU A 109 -11.92 11.00 -3.53
CA LEU A 109 -13.32 11.36 -3.81
C LEU A 109 -14.09 11.68 -2.53
N PHE A 110 -13.87 10.91 -1.47
CA PHE A 110 -14.53 11.09 -0.17
C PHE A 110 -13.89 12.19 0.66
N GLU A 111 -12.60 12.46 0.48
CA GLU A 111 -11.86 13.50 1.20
C GLU A 111 -12.14 14.91 0.64
N GLU A 112 -12.24 15.05 -0.69
CA GLU A 112 -12.24 16.36 -1.35
C GLU A 112 -13.63 16.90 -1.72
N LEU A 113 -14.66 16.06 -1.70
CA LEU A 113 -16.04 16.49 -1.97
C LEU A 113 -16.78 16.79 -0.65
N PRO A 114 -17.51 17.92 -0.55
CA PRO A 114 -18.20 18.29 0.69
C PRO A 114 -19.34 17.35 1.13
N SER A 115 -19.77 16.42 0.30
CA SER A 115 -20.81 15.44 0.63
C SER A 115 -20.61 14.15 -0.19
N PRO A 116 -20.75 12.96 0.44
CA PRO A 116 -20.71 11.68 -0.25
C PRO A 116 -21.76 11.55 -1.37
N THR A 117 -22.91 12.21 -1.23
CA THR A 117 -23.99 12.19 -2.23
C THR A 117 -23.62 12.81 -3.58
N MET A 118 -22.52 13.57 -3.65
CA MET A 118 -22.02 14.10 -4.92
C MET A 118 -21.08 13.15 -5.65
N ILE A 119 -20.65 12.07 -4.99
CA ILE A 119 -19.78 11.07 -5.58
C ILE A 119 -20.63 10.21 -6.53
N PRO A 120 -20.26 10.08 -7.82
CA PRO A 120 -20.98 9.21 -8.73
C PRO A 120 -20.74 7.74 -8.34
N GLU A 121 -21.81 6.98 -8.09
CA GLU A 121 -21.72 5.54 -7.79
C GLU A 121 -20.95 4.76 -8.86
N LEU A 122 -21.10 5.14 -10.13
CA LEU A 122 -20.36 4.53 -11.23
C LEU A 122 -18.84 4.68 -11.05
N LEU A 123 -18.38 5.85 -10.59
CA LEU A 123 -16.97 6.11 -10.39
C LEU A 123 -16.44 5.28 -9.21
N VAL A 124 -17.21 5.18 -8.11
CA VAL A 124 -16.86 4.30 -6.98
C VAL A 124 -16.75 2.84 -7.44
N ARG A 125 -17.75 2.35 -8.18
CA ARG A 125 -17.75 0.98 -8.73
C ARG A 125 -16.52 0.71 -9.59
N GLN A 126 -16.16 1.64 -10.47
CA GLN A 126 -14.99 1.49 -11.34
C GLN A 126 -13.69 1.37 -10.55
N HIS A 127 -13.54 2.07 -9.42
CA HIS A 127 -12.37 1.92 -8.55
C HIS A 127 -12.34 0.53 -7.91
N VAL A 128 -13.47 0.08 -7.34
CA VAL A 128 -13.58 -1.25 -6.72
C VAL A 128 -13.29 -2.36 -7.74
N GLU A 129 -13.89 -2.29 -8.94
CA GLU A 129 -13.65 -3.24 -10.03
C GLU A 129 -12.19 -3.26 -10.49
N ALA A 130 -11.54 -2.09 -10.57
CA ALA A 130 -10.14 -1.98 -10.95
C ALA A 130 -9.20 -2.58 -9.89
N ILE A 131 -9.44 -2.32 -8.61
CA ILE A 131 -8.67 -2.92 -7.52
C ILE A 131 -8.79 -4.46 -7.58
N ARG A 132 -10.00 -4.99 -7.71
CA ARG A 132 -10.23 -6.43 -7.85
C ARG A 132 -9.52 -7.01 -9.08
N ALA A 133 -9.58 -6.33 -10.22
CA ALA A 133 -8.92 -6.77 -11.44
C ALA A 133 -7.40 -6.82 -11.27
N ILE A 134 -6.78 -5.78 -10.69
CA ILE A 134 -5.34 -5.71 -10.42
C ILE A 134 -4.89 -6.88 -9.55
N VAL A 135 -5.64 -7.18 -8.47
CA VAL A 135 -5.29 -8.30 -7.58
C VAL A 135 -5.48 -9.64 -8.28
N ARG A 136 -6.60 -9.84 -8.98
CA ARG A 136 -6.93 -11.08 -9.68
C ARG A 136 -5.95 -11.41 -10.82
N GLU A 137 -5.54 -10.41 -11.58
CA GLU A 137 -4.56 -10.56 -12.67
C GLU A 137 -3.12 -10.62 -12.14
N ASN A 138 -2.95 -10.47 -10.83
CA ASN A 138 -1.67 -10.44 -10.16
C ASN A 138 -0.74 -9.35 -10.76
N ALA A 139 -1.34 -8.21 -11.11
CA ALA A 139 -0.68 -7.06 -11.71
C ALA A 139 0.21 -6.37 -10.67
N ARG A 140 1.46 -6.84 -10.56
CA ARG A 140 2.49 -6.33 -9.65
C ARG A 140 3.56 -5.56 -10.43
N GLU A 141 4.11 -4.53 -9.80
CA GLU A 141 5.22 -3.70 -10.30
C GLU A 141 4.90 -2.84 -11.55
N GLU A 142 5.89 -2.06 -11.99
CA GLU A 142 5.87 -1.17 -13.17
C GLU A 142 5.74 -1.91 -14.52
N ASN A 143 5.78 -3.25 -14.50
CA ASN A 143 5.73 -4.10 -15.69
C ASN A 143 4.32 -4.38 -16.20
N ASP A 144 3.28 -4.08 -15.41
CA ASP A 144 1.91 -4.08 -15.91
C ASP A 144 1.53 -2.69 -16.42
N ARG A 145 1.89 -2.42 -17.67
CA ARG A 145 1.57 -1.15 -18.35
C ARG A 145 0.07 -0.91 -18.44
N ILE A 146 -0.75 -1.98 -18.48
CA ILE A 146 -2.20 -1.86 -18.59
C ILE A 146 -2.78 -1.47 -17.24
N GLY A 147 -2.39 -2.16 -16.17
CA GLY A 147 -2.78 -1.83 -14.80
C GLY A 147 -2.33 -0.42 -14.39
N ALA A 148 -1.11 -0.03 -14.76
CA ALA A 148 -0.60 1.31 -14.51
C ALA A 148 -1.40 2.39 -15.26
N ALA A 149 -1.66 2.19 -16.56
CA ALA A 149 -2.47 3.12 -17.34
C ALA A 149 -3.92 3.22 -16.83
N LEU A 150 -4.50 2.11 -16.36
CA LEU A 150 -5.81 2.10 -15.72
C LEU A 150 -5.83 2.92 -14.43
N ALA A 151 -4.85 2.70 -13.54
CA ALA A 151 -4.74 3.42 -12.28
C ALA A 151 -4.53 4.92 -12.50
N GLU A 152 -3.65 5.29 -13.44
CA GLU A 152 -3.41 6.67 -13.82
C GLU A 152 -4.66 7.32 -14.41
N LYS A 153 -5.37 6.62 -15.32
CA LYS A 153 -6.57 7.17 -15.94
C LYS A 153 -7.71 7.38 -14.94
N LEU A 154 -7.89 6.45 -14.00
CA LEU A 154 -8.87 6.62 -12.92
C LEU A 154 -8.53 7.83 -12.05
N LEU A 155 -7.27 8.01 -11.70
CA LEU A 155 -6.82 9.16 -10.92
C LEU A 155 -7.05 10.49 -11.66
N GLU A 156 -6.76 10.54 -12.97
CA GLU A 156 -7.02 11.71 -13.81
C GLU A 156 -8.51 12.06 -13.80
N VAL A 157 -9.39 11.10 -14.10
CA VAL A 157 -10.84 11.29 -14.12
C VAL A 157 -11.36 11.74 -12.76
N THR A 158 -10.86 11.14 -11.66
CA THR A 158 -11.21 11.54 -10.30
C THR A 158 -10.84 13.00 -10.02
N ARG A 159 -9.63 13.43 -10.39
CA ARG A 159 -9.17 14.81 -10.20
C ARG A 159 -9.98 15.80 -11.02
N GLU A 160 -10.24 15.48 -12.29
CA GLU A 160 -11.09 16.30 -13.16
C GLU A 160 -12.50 16.45 -12.59
N PHE A 161 -13.08 15.35 -12.09
CA PHE A 161 -14.40 15.37 -11.46
C PHE A 161 -14.42 16.25 -10.21
N ILE A 162 -13.44 16.08 -9.31
CA ILE A 162 -13.32 16.89 -8.09
C ILE A 162 -13.19 18.38 -8.45
N GLN A 163 -12.35 18.72 -9.43
CA GLN A 163 -12.17 20.09 -9.88
C GLN A 163 -13.46 20.68 -10.47
N ALA A 164 -14.20 19.90 -11.26
CA ALA A 164 -15.45 20.32 -11.86
C ALA A 164 -16.57 20.56 -10.83
N LYS A 165 -16.51 19.91 -9.66
CA LYS A 165 -17.49 20.09 -8.57
C LYS A 165 -17.14 21.21 -7.58
N LYS A 166 -15.89 21.67 -7.58
CA LYS A 166 -15.42 22.79 -6.76
C LYS A 166 -15.63 24.16 -7.42
N ASN A 167 -15.81 24.19 -8.74
CA ASN A 167 -16.10 25.39 -9.53
C ASN A 167 -17.60 25.64 -9.64
#